data_AF-A0A7C6VQ81-F1
#
_entry.id   AF-A0A7C6VQ81-F1
#
_cell.length_a   1.000
_cell.length_b   1.000
_cell.length_c   1.000
_cell.angle_alpha   90.00
_cell.angle_beta   90.00
_cell.angle_gamma   90.00
#
_symmetry.space_group_name_H-M   'P 1'
#
loop_
_entity.id
_entity.type
_entity.pdbx_description
1 polymer ?
#
loop_
_entity_poly.entity_id
_entity_poly.type
_entity_poly.pdbx_seq_one_letter_code
_entity_poly.pdbx_strand_id
1 'polypeptide(L)' 'MALPKTAPEFDVDAYMAWEEDQPERHEYLAGEVFAMSGGTDAHYTILGNAYTGLRAALSGKPCRAFVSGMKLR' A
#
# COMPACT_ATOMS: atom_id res chain seq x y z
N MET A 1 -4.76 17.93 -36.45
CA MET A 1 -3.79 17.01 -35.83
C MET A 1 -4.56 16.25 -34.76
N ALA A 2 -4.72 14.93 -34.89
CA ALA A 2 -5.47 14.15 -33.91
C ALA A 2 -4.69 14.16 -32.59
N LEU A 3 -5.37 14.46 -31.48
CA LEU A 3 -4.78 14.35 -30.14
C LEU A 3 -4.38 12.89 -29.90
N PRO A 4 -3.22 12.61 -29.29
CA PRO A 4 -2.87 11.25 -28.92
C PRO A 4 -3.93 10.72 -27.95
N LYS A 5 -4.51 9.57 -28.29
CA LYS A 5 -5.31 8.78 -27.36
C LYS A 5 -4.29 8.16 -26.40
N THR A 6 -4.14 8.73 -25.20
CA THR A 6 -3.47 8.03 -24.10
C THR A 6 -4.20 6.71 -23.92
N ALA A 7 -3.48 5.60 -24.03
CA ALA A 7 -3.99 4.28 -23.68
C ALA A 7 -4.59 4.32 -22.26
N PRO A 8 -5.42 3.36 -21.82
CA PRO A 8 -5.72 3.27 -20.41
C PRO A 8 -4.40 2.95 -19.71
N GLU A 9 -3.71 4.00 -19.23
CA GLU A 9 -2.62 3.86 -18.28
C GLU A 9 -3.20 3.01 -17.16
N PHE A 10 -2.51 1.92 -16.80
CA PHE A 10 -2.95 1.04 -15.72
C PHE A 10 -3.11 1.91 -14.47
N ASP A 11 -4.34 2.31 -14.17
CA ASP A 11 -4.64 3.34 -13.18
C ASP A 11 -4.83 2.73 -11.80
N VAL A 12 -5.05 3.55 -10.78
CA VAL A 12 -5.19 3.07 -9.40
C VAL A 12 -6.35 2.09 -9.25
N ASP A 13 -7.47 2.31 -9.94
CA ASP A 13 -8.64 1.44 -9.83
C ASP A 13 -8.39 0.08 -10.52
N ALA A 14 -7.73 0.09 -11.69
CA ALA A 14 -7.28 -1.13 -12.37
C ALA A 14 -6.23 -1.90 -11.55
N TYR A 15 -5.31 -1.19 -10.91
CA TYR A 15 -4.32 -1.78 -10.01
C TYR A 15 -4.97 -2.46 -8.80
N MET A 16 -5.92 -1.80 -8.13
CA MET A 16 -6.60 -2.36 -6.95
C MET A 16 -7.36 -3.64 -7.31
N ALA A 17 -8.07 -3.64 -8.44
CA ALA A 17 -8.79 -4.83 -8.92
C ALA A 17 -7.82 -5.98 -9.29
N TRP A 18 -6.69 -5.66 -9.91
CA TRP A 18 -5.68 -6.65 -10.28
C TRP A 18 -4.93 -7.21 -9.06
N GLU A 19 -4.60 -6.38 -8.07
CA GLU A 19 -3.83 -6.79 -6.89
C GLU A 19 -4.58 -7.81 -6.02
N GLU A 20 -5.92 -7.75 -5.96
CA GLU A 20 -6.74 -8.70 -5.19
C GLU A 20 -6.54 -10.17 -5.60
N ASP A 21 -6.19 -10.40 -6.87
CA ASP A 21 -5.95 -11.74 -7.43
C ASP A 21 -4.47 -12.19 -7.35
N GLN A 22 -3.56 -11.34 -6.85
CA GLN A 22 -2.13 -11.67 -6.84
C GLN A 22 -1.70 -12.42 -5.58
N PRO A 23 -0.81 -13.42 -5.71
CA PRO A 23 -0.28 -14.16 -4.57
C PRO A 23 0.70 -13.32 -3.73
N GLU A 24 1.44 -12.41 -4.37
CA GLU A 24 2.35 -11.48 -3.69
C GLU A 24 1.74 -10.08 -3.56
N ARG A 25 2.23 -9.33 -2.57
CA ARG A 25 1.89 -7.91 -2.39
C ARG A 25 2.68 -7.06 -3.36
N HIS A 26 2.03 -6.03 -3.91
CA HIS A 26 2.65 -5.10 -4.85
C HIS A 26 2.55 -3.66 -4.35
N GLU A 27 3.30 -2.74 -4.97
CA GLU A 27 3.16 -1.29 -4.80
C GLU A 27 2.91 -0.67 -6.17
N TYR A 28 2.04 0.34 -6.21
CA TYR A 28 1.72 1.09 -7.42
C TYR A 28 2.32 2.49 -7.34
N LEU A 29 3.06 2.86 -8.38
CA LEU A 29 3.71 4.16 -8.49
C LEU A 29 3.60 4.68 -9.93
N ALA A 30 2.77 5.71 -10.13
CA ALA A 30 2.66 6.45 -11.40
C ALA A 30 2.42 5.57 -12.65
N GLY A 31 1.56 4.55 -12.54
CA GLY A 31 1.28 3.61 -13.64
C GLY A 31 2.09 2.32 -13.59
N GLU A 32 3.10 2.25 -12.72
CA GLU A 32 4.01 1.10 -12.62
C GLU A 32 3.72 0.28 -11.36
N VAL A 33 3.98 -1.03 -11.45
CA VAL A 33 3.73 -2.00 -10.37
C VAL A 33 5.05 -2.66 -9.96
N PHE A 34 5.32 -2.66 -8.66
CA PHE A 34 6.53 -3.24 -8.07
C PHE A 34 6.15 -4.34 -7.08
N ALA A 35 6.77 -5.52 -7.20
CA ALA A 35 6.60 -6.55 -6.20
C ALA A 35 7.28 -6.15 -4.90
N MET A 36 6.58 -6.28 -3.78
CA MET A 36 7.18 -6.06 -2.47
C MET A 36 7.93 -7.31 -2.01
N SER A 37 9.13 -7.10 -1.47
CA SER A 37 9.78 -8.14 -0.69
C SER A 37 9.00 -8.39 0.61
N GLY A 38 8.98 -9.65 1.05
CA GLY A 38 8.52 -10.00 2.39
C GLY A 38 9.40 -9.35 3.47
N GLY A 39 8.84 -9.20 4.68
CA GLY A 39 9.62 -8.73 5.83
C GLY A 39 10.42 -9.85 6.49
N THR A 40 11.55 -9.50 7.10
CA THR A 40 12.26 -10.39 8.04
C THR A 40 11.63 -10.31 9.44
N ASP A 41 11.95 -11.26 10.33
CA ASP A 41 11.50 -11.21 11.73
C ASP A 41 11.89 -9.90 12.43
N ALA A 42 13.10 -9.40 12.15
CA ALA A 42 13.56 -8.11 12.67
C ALA A 42 12.70 -6.94 12.13
N HIS A 43 12.36 -6.96 10.85
CA HIS A 43 11.47 -5.97 10.24
C HIS A 43 10.09 -5.97 10.93
N TYR A 44 9.48 -7.15 11.11
CA TYR A 44 8.16 -7.25 11.74
C TYR A 44 8.19 -6.90 13.25
N THR A 45 9.29 -7.19 13.94
CA THR A 45 9.49 -6.77 15.34
C THR A 45 9.51 -5.24 15.46
N ILE A 46 10.28 -4.57 14.61
CA ILE A 46 10.37 -3.11 14.60
C ILE A 46 9.00 -2.49 14.26
N LEU A 47 8.33 -3.03 13.24
CA LEU A 47 7.00 -2.59 12.82
C LEU A 47 5.97 -2.71 13.95
N GLY A 48 5.97 -3.84 14.67
CA GLY A 48 5.07 -4.07 15.80
C GLY A 48 5.30 -3.11 16.96
N ASN A 49 6.56 -2.84 17.31
CA ASN A 49 6.91 -1.88 18.35
C ASN A 49 6.45 -0.46 17.98
N ALA A 50 6.72 -0.03 16.74
CA ALA A 50 6.30 1.27 16.25
C ALA A 50 4.77 1.43 16.21
N TYR A 51 4.06 0.43 15.69
CA TYR A 51 2.60 0.41 15.65
C TYR A 51 1.98 0.51 17.05
N THR A 52 2.49 -0.27 18.00
CA THR A 52 1.98 -0.30 19.38
C THR A 52 2.16 1.06 20.06
N GLY A 53 3.35 1.68 19.91
CA GLY A 53 3.62 3.01 20.44
C GLY A 53 2.70 4.08 19.84
N LEU A 54 2.54 4.08 18.51
CA LEU A 54 1.66 5.04 17.82
C LEU A 54 0.19 4.85 18.20
N ARG A 55 -0.30 3.60 18.24
CA ARG A 55 -1.67 3.28 18.63
C ARG A 55 -1.98 3.76 20.06
N ALA A 56 -1.07 3.53 21.00
CA ALA A 56 -1.21 4.01 22.37
C ALA A 56 -1.29 5.54 22.42
N ALA A 57 -0.43 6.24 21.69
CA ALA A 57 -0.42 7.71 21.62
C ALA A 57 -1.67 8.32 20.97
N LEU A 58 -2.38 7.56 20.14
CA LEU A 58 -3.63 7.97 19.48
C LEU A 58 -4.90 7.54 20.22
N SER A 59 -4.78 6.84 21.35
CA SER A 59 -5.95 6.43 22.13
C SER A 59 -6.80 7.63 22.57
N GLY A 60 -8.10 7.58 22.31
CA GLY A 60 -9.05 8.67 22.61
C GLY A 60 -9.02 9.86 21.65
N LYS A 61 -8.20 9.82 20.59
CA LYS A 61 -8.12 10.86 19.54
C LYS A 61 -8.89 10.42 18.29
N PRO A 62 -9.22 11.34 17.35
CA PRO A 62 -9.96 10.98 16.14
C PRO A 62 -9.15 10.19 15.10
N CYS A 63 -7.85 9.96 15.33
CA CYS A 63 -6.98 9.28 14.39
C CYS A 63 -6.81 7.79 14.73
N ARG A 64 -6.66 6.95 13.70
CA ARG A 64 -6.40 5.51 13.83
C ARG A 64 -5.05 5.15 13.21
N ALA A 65 -4.23 4.40 13.94
CA ALA A 65 -3.01 3.82 13.42
C ALA A 65 -3.32 2.56 12.60
N PHE A 66 -2.62 2.39 11.48
CA PHE A 66 -2.60 1.16 10.68
C PHE A 66 -1.18 0.62 10.62
N VAL A 67 -1.05 -0.66 10.30
CA VAL A 67 0.22 -1.34 10.08
C VAL A 67 0.41 -1.61 8.58
N SER A 68 1.61 -2.01 8.18
CA SER A 68 1.98 -2.28 6.78
C SER A 68 0.93 -3.11 6.02
N GLY A 69 0.67 -2.72 4.77
CA GLY A 69 -0.21 -3.43 3.84
C GLY A 69 -1.58 -2.80 3.61
N MET A 70 -1.96 -1.76 4.37
CA MET A 70 -3.16 -1.00 4.06
C MET A 70 -2.97 -0.19 2.78
N LYS A 71 -3.88 -0.36 1.81
CA LYS A 71 -3.97 0.49 0.63
C LYS A 71 -4.81 1.72 0.91
N LEU A 72 -4.37 2.85 0.38
CA LEU A 72 -5.08 4.13 0.43
C LEU A 72 -5.46 4.52 -1.00
N ARG A 73 -6.60 5.19 -1.15
CA ARG A 73 -7.07 5.73 -2.42
C ARG A 73 -6.91 7.24 -2.43
#